data_AF-A0A9P8DE56-F1
#
_entry.id   AF-A0A9P8DE56-F1
#
_cell.length_a   1.000
_cell.length_b   1.000
_cell.length_c   1.000
_cell.angle_alpha   90.00
_cell.angle_beta   90.00
_cell.angle_gamma   90.00
#
_symmetry.space_group_name_H-M   'P 1'
#
loop_
_entity.id
_entity.type
_entity.pdbx_description
1 polymer ?
#
loop_
_entity_poly.entity_id
_entity_poly.type
_entity_poly.pdbx_seq_one_letter_code
_entity_poly.pdbx_strand_id
1 'polypeptide(L)'
;MAQEIPLLKDPPQTSYPDPAQCPFWYGDIWVRYPSSREPIATKYYQTFKAYLEFWTIFNDIAIFLFRPVQIRSLYLGQAVEFYSRLRSWFDGLPDDLHPGKIALPFQLRLHIQYWALLMDLFRPFAGWDDPTKVLDQTPSEILADARRNQELVLRIYYLRHGTETHDSWLSMFLLRLGFLALQEVAISSDNDDSLATLILALTSLDNQGKCYFKAEFTLRTICAQMRSRDLETFKQFATFQDLDVPQAIESRIGFIKSYWPVNMDFTRQERKTIREVAAEAIGMNLMDNE
;
A
#
# COMPACT_ATOMS: atom_id res chain seq x y z
N MET A 1 -19.26 7.94 33.86
CA MET A 1 -17.93 8.47 33.49
C MET A 1 -17.25 7.45 32.62
N ALA A 2 -17.06 7.74 31.33
CA ALA A 2 -16.23 6.91 30.49
C ALA A 2 -14.78 7.12 30.94
N GLN A 3 -14.09 6.05 31.34
CA GLN A 3 -12.69 6.10 31.71
C GLN A 3 -11.89 6.37 30.42
N GLU A 4 -11.36 7.59 30.28
CA GLU A 4 -10.42 7.89 29.19
C GLU A 4 -9.20 6.99 29.37
N ILE A 5 -8.98 6.12 28.38
CA ILE A 5 -7.79 5.27 28.34
C ILE A 5 -6.59 6.24 28.25
N PRO A 6 -5.59 6.12 29.15
CA PRO A 6 -4.46 7.04 29.13
C PRO A 6 -3.73 6.92 27.81
N LEU A 7 -3.66 8.03 27.07
CA LEU A 7 -2.92 8.12 25.83
C LEU A 7 -1.42 8.01 26.14
N LEU A 8 -0.81 6.89 25.74
CA LEU A 8 0.64 6.73 25.77
C LEU A 8 1.24 7.62 24.68
N LYS A 9 1.88 8.72 25.09
CA LYS A 9 2.45 9.72 24.16
C LYS A 9 3.88 9.40 23.76
N ASP A 10 4.60 8.68 24.62
CA ASP A 10 6.00 8.38 24.45
C ASP A 10 6.20 6.89 24.16
N PRO A 11 7.12 6.53 23.25
CA PRO A 11 7.46 5.13 23.03
C PRO A 11 8.09 4.53 24.30
N PRO A 12 8.06 3.19 24.45
CA PRO A 12 8.81 2.51 25.49
C PRO A 12 10.29 2.93 25.46
N GLN A 13 10.83 3.33 26.61
CA GLN A 13 12.22 3.78 26.72
C GLN A 13 13.24 2.64 26.59
N THR A 14 12.79 1.41 26.82
CA THR A 14 13.58 0.20 26.60
C THR A 14 13.57 -0.17 25.12
N SER A 15 14.76 -0.24 24.52
CA SER A 15 14.93 -0.78 23.17
C SER A 15 14.44 -2.23 23.09
N TYR A 16 14.00 -2.63 21.90
CA TYR A 16 13.66 -4.02 21.63
C TYR A 16 14.91 -4.91 21.76
N PRO A 17 14.85 -6.04 22.48
CA PRO A 17 15.99 -6.92 22.63
C PRO A 17 16.55 -7.41 21.29
N ASP A 18 17.87 -7.56 21.19
CA ASP A 18 18.47 -8.17 20.00
C ASP A 18 18.06 -9.66 19.93
N PRO A 19 17.42 -10.14 18.86
CA PRO A 19 16.99 -11.52 18.76
C PRO A 19 18.15 -12.52 18.72
N ALA A 20 19.36 -12.08 18.33
CA ALA A 20 20.56 -12.90 18.41
C ALA A 20 21.04 -13.11 19.86
N GLN A 21 20.78 -12.14 20.75
CA GLN A 21 21.22 -12.16 22.15
C GLN A 21 20.12 -12.71 23.08
N CYS A 22 18.86 -12.40 22.78
CA CYS A 22 17.69 -12.75 23.57
C CYS A 22 16.64 -13.51 22.72
N PRO A 23 16.97 -14.69 22.16
CA PRO A 23 16.07 -15.41 21.26
C PRO A 23 14.77 -15.84 21.93
N PHE A 24 14.77 -16.05 23.26
CA PHE A 24 13.58 -16.42 24.03
C PHE A 24 12.55 -15.29 24.15
N TRP A 25 12.95 -14.04 23.90
CA TRP A 25 12.04 -12.90 23.96
C TRP A 25 11.06 -12.88 22.78
N TYR A 26 11.42 -13.60 21.70
CA TYR A 26 10.64 -13.68 20.49
C TYR A 26 10.26 -15.12 20.18
N GLY A 27 9.00 -15.36 19.83
CA GLY A 27 8.59 -16.66 19.29
C GLY A 27 9.03 -16.83 17.84
N ASP A 28 9.29 -18.07 17.43
CA ASP A 28 9.39 -18.42 16.02
C ASP A 28 8.27 -19.36 15.59
N ILE A 29 7.85 -19.24 14.34
CA ILE A 29 6.90 -20.13 13.71
C ILE A 29 7.70 -21.10 12.85
N TRP A 30 7.40 -22.39 12.97
CA TRP A 30 8.02 -23.44 12.19
C TRP A 30 6.97 -24.02 11.24
N VAL A 31 7.29 -24.05 9.95
CA VAL A 31 6.36 -24.50 8.91
C VAL A 31 6.92 -25.76 8.26
N ARG A 32 6.11 -26.82 8.21
CA ARG A 32 6.43 -28.05 7.49
C ARG A 32 5.63 -28.12 6.20
N TYR A 33 6.28 -27.87 5.08
CA TYR A 33 5.67 -28.03 3.76
C TYR A 33 5.48 -29.52 3.43
N PRO A 34 4.46 -29.90 2.64
CA PRO A 34 4.23 -31.29 2.23
C PRO A 34 5.45 -31.95 1.56
N SER A 35 6.23 -31.15 0.82
CA SER A 35 7.47 -31.58 0.15
C SER A 35 8.70 -31.59 1.06
N SER A 36 8.62 -30.98 2.26
CA SER A 36 9.75 -30.89 3.18
C SER A 36 9.76 -32.06 4.18
N ARG A 37 10.94 -32.66 4.35
CA ARG A 37 11.14 -33.70 5.37
C ARG A 37 11.12 -33.11 6.78
N GLU A 38 11.67 -31.91 6.95
CA GLU A 38 11.83 -31.24 8.24
C GLU A 38 11.04 -29.91 8.28
N PRO A 39 10.58 -29.48 9.47
CA PRO A 39 10.04 -28.13 9.65
C PRO A 39 11.12 -27.08 9.36
N ILE A 40 10.72 -26.02 8.65
CA ILE A 40 11.59 -24.89 8.31
C ILE A 40 11.21 -23.72 9.22
N ALA A 41 12.21 -23.14 9.88
CA ALA A 41 12.05 -21.93 10.67
C ALA A 41 11.66 -20.74 9.77
N THR A 42 10.61 -20.02 10.14
CA THR A 42 10.18 -18.83 9.39
C THR A 42 10.98 -17.59 9.76
N LYS A 43 11.78 -17.66 10.83
CA LYS A 43 12.56 -16.55 11.39
C LYS A 43 11.67 -15.35 11.71
N TYR A 44 10.45 -15.63 12.16
CA TYR A 44 9.42 -14.63 12.42
C TYR A 44 9.90 -13.57 13.41
N TYR A 45 10.69 -13.97 14.40
CA TYR A 45 11.31 -13.07 15.39
C TYR A 45 12.09 -11.90 14.76
N GLN A 46 12.83 -12.15 13.68
CA GLN A 46 13.61 -11.11 13.01
C GLN A 46 12.68 -10.11 12.33
N THR A 47 11.68 -10.61 11.59
CA THR A 47 10.71 -9.75 10.92
C THR A 47 9.88 -8.96 11.91
N PHE A 48 9.51 -9.57 13.04
CA PHE A 48 8.72 -8.91 14.06
C PHE A 48 9.50 -7.76 14.71
N LYS A 49 10.78 -7.96 15.05
CA LYS A 49 11.62 -6.84 15.51
C LYS A 49 11.73 -5.75 14.47
N ALA A 50 12.07 -6.09 13.22
CA ALA A 50 12.20 -5.12 12.14
C ALA A 50 10.89 -4.34 11.92
N TYR A 51 9.74 -5.02 12.01
CA TYR A 51 8.41 -4.42 11.95
C TYR A 51 8.21 -3.41 13.09
N LEU A 52 8.55 -3.75 14.34
CA LEU A 52 8.40 -2.82 15.47
C LEU A 52 9.29 -1.57 15.32
N GLU A 53 10.52 -1.73 14.86
CA GLU A 53 11.44 -0.62 14.60
C GLU A 53 10.92 0.28 13.47
N PHE A 54 10.43 -0.32 12.39
CA PHE A 54 9.76 0.42 11.30
C PHE A 54 8.58 1.24 11.82
N TRP A 55 7.70 0.64 12.63
CA TRP A 55 6.52 1.33 13.14
C TRP A 55 6.83 2.44 14.14
N THR A 56 7.98 2.40 14.79
CA THR A 56 8.45 3.51 15.61
C THR A 56 8.75 4.73 14.73
N ILE A 57 9.45 4.54 13.61
CA ILE A 57 9.73 5.62 12.64
C ILE A 57 8.42 6.10 11.99
N PHE A 58 7.54 5.18 11.58
CA PHE A 58 6.23 5.52 11.02
C PHE A 58 5.40 6.36 11.99
N ASN A 59 5.37 5.99 13.27
CA ASN A 59 4.60 6.70 14.28
C ASN A 59 5.14 8.13 14.50
N ASP A 60 6.45 8.33 14.47
CA ASP A 60 7.03 9.68 14.54
C ASP A 60 6.59 10.56 13.36
N ILE A 61 6.55 9.99 12.15
CA ILE A 61 6.03 10.67 10.95
C ILE A 61 4.55 11.01 11.15
N ALA A 62 3.75 10.05 11.63
CA ALA A 62 2.32 10.26 11.88
C ALA A 62 2.06 11.35 12.94
N ILE A 63 2.82 11.33 14.05
CA ILE A 63 2.75 12.37 15.10
C ILE A 63 3.13 13.73 14.53
N PHE A 64 4.12 13.80 13.64
CA PHE A 64 4.51 15.05 12.99
C PHE A 64 3.39 15.60 12.10
N LEU A 65 2.81 14.76 11.25
CA LEU A 65 1.80 15.16 10.24
C LEU A 65 0.42 15.43 10.83
N PHE A 66 -0.02 14.63 11.81
CA PHE A 66 -1.41 14.62 12.28
C PHE A 66 -1.59 15.22 13.68
N ARG A 67 -0.67 16.09 14.13
CA ARG A 67 -0.79 16.76 15.43
C ARG A 67 -2.09 17.60 15.50
N PRO A 68 -2.95 17.42 16.53
CA PRO A 68 -4.30 17.96 16.55
C PRO A 68 -4.41 19.49 16.62
N VAL A 69 -3.30 20.19 16.92
CA VAL A 69 -3.31 21.64 17.17
C VAL A 69 -2.94 22.44 15.92
N GLN A 70 -2.15 21.86 15.00
CA GLN A 70 -1.71 22.51 13.75
C GLN A 70 -1.43 21.42 12.72
N ILE A 71 -2.18 21.43 11.61
CA ILE A 71 -1.80 20.66 10.42
C ILE A 71 -0.49 21.28 9.91
N ARG A 72 0.62 20.59 10.09
CA ARG A 72 1.93 21.01 9.56
C ARG A 72 2.09 20.42 8.17
N SER A 73 2.41 21.25 7.19
CA SER A 73 2.88 20.74 5.90
C SER A 73 4.29 20.15 6.08
N LEU A 74 4.50 18.98 5.49
CA LEU A 74 5.83 18.40 5.39
C LEU A 74 6.69 19.31 4.51
N TYR A 75 7.82 19.80 5.02
CA TYR A 75 8.82 20.50 4.23
C TYR A 75 9.98 19.54 3.89
N LEU A 76 10.69 19.81 2.80
CA LEU A 76 11.65 18.85 2.24
C LEU A 76 12.74 18.42 3.24
N GLY A 77 13.27 19.35 4.04
CA GLY A 77 14.27 19.03 5.06
C GLY A 77 13.77 17.98 6.07
N GLN A 78 12.50 18.03 6.48
CA GLN A 78 11.91 17.04 7.37
C GLN A 78 11.73 15.68 6.67
N ALA A 79 11.33 15.70 5.40
CA ALA A 79 11.21 14.48 4.61
C ALA A 79 12.58 13.78 4.45
N VAL A 80 13.64 14.54 4.21
CA VAL A 80 15.03 14.05 4.15
C VAL A 80 15.46 13.43 5.47
N GLU A 81 15.12 14.04 6.61
CA GLU A 81 15.42 13.50 7.93
C GLU A 81 14.72 12.15 8.17
N PHE A 82 13.42 12.05 7.85
CA PHE A 82 12.70 10.78 7.96
C PHE A 82 13.23 9.73 6.98
N TYR A 83 13.59 10.13 5.76
CA TYR A 83 14.19 9.25 4.77
C TYR A 83 15.51 8.67 5.26
N SER A 84 16.41 9.48 5.84
CA SER A 84 17.70 8.99 6.34
C SER A 84 17.53 7.94 7.44
N ARG A 85 16.55 8.14 8.34
CA ARG A 85 16.18 7.14 9.37
C ARG A 85 15.64 5.86 8.75
N LEU A 86 14.71 5.97 7.80
CA LEU A 86 14.12 4.83 7.09
C LEU A 86 15.17 4.06 6.28
N ARG A 87 16.10 4.76 5.63
CA ARG A 87 17.18 4.18 4.84
C ARG A 87 18.18 3.43 5.73
N SER A 88 18.61 4.06 6.82
CA SER A 88 19.47 3.43 7.83
C SER A 88 18.84 2.16 8.41
N TRP A 89 17.54 2.22 8.72
CA TRP A 89 16.78 1.03 9.15
C TRP A 89 16.75 -0.07 8.09
N PHE A 90 16.48 0.28 6.82
CA PHE A 90 16.38 -0.68 5.72
C PHE A 90 17.72 -1.34 5.39
N ASP A 91 18.81 -0.56 5.35
CA ASP A 91 20.16 -1.06 5.10
C ASP A 91 20.70 -1.88 6.28
N GLY A 92 20.19 -1.64 7.50
CA GLY A 92 20.52 -2.38 8.71
C GLY A 92 19.66 -3.63 8.97
N LEU A 93 18.80 -4.02 8.03
CA LEU A 93 18.01 -5.24 8.17
C LEU A 93 18.90 -6.50 8.23
N PRO A 94 18.50 -7.54 8.97
CA PRO A 94 19.25 -8.78 9.01
C PRO A 94 19.25 -9.47 7.64
N ASP A 95 20.27 -10.30 7.43
CA ASP A 95 20.51 -11.11 6.23
C ASP A 95 19.25 -11.71 5.58
N ASP A 96 18.37 -12.29 6.38
CA ASP A 96 17.16 -13.00 5.94
C ASP A 96 16.03 -12.08 5.48
N LEU A 97 16.12 -10.79 5.81
CA LEU A 97 15.16 -9.75 5.42
C LEU A 97 15.67 -8.87 4.27
N HIS A 98 16.86 -9.14 3.74
CA HIS A 98 17.29 -8.48 2.52
C HIS A 98 16.39 -8.87 1.32
N PRO A 99 16.17 -7.96 0.36
CA PRO A 99 15.28 -8.19 -0.78
C PRO A 99 15.54 -9.49 -1.56
N GLY A 100 16.79 -9.96 -1.62
CA GLY A 100 17.15 -11.20 -2.32
C GLY A 100 16.77 -12.51 -1.58
N LYS A 101 16.41 -12.44 -0.29
CA LYS A 101 16.12 -13.63 0.54
C LYS A 101 14.67 -13.71 1.04
N ILE A 102 13.93 -12.61 1.00
CA ILE A 102 12.52 -12.60 1.44
C ILE A 102 11.63 -13.45 0.54
N ALA A 103 10.76 -14.24 1.16
CA ALA A 103 9.82 -15.10 0.44
C ALA A 103 8.46 -15.21 1.13
N LEU A 104 8.41 -15.04 2.45
CA LEU A 104 7.19 -15.24 3.23
C LEU A 104 6.28 -14.00 3.17
N PRO A 105 4.95 -14.16 3.30
CA PRO A 105 4.01 -13.05 3.19
C PRO A 105 4.37 -11.88 4.11
N PHE A 106 4.60 -12.13 5.40
CA PHE A 106 4.91 -11.08 6.39
C PHE A 106 6.23 -10.35 6.10
N GLN A 107 7.21 -11.00 5.46
CA GLN A 107 8.45 -10.35 5.01
C GLN A 107 8.17 -9.42 3.83
N LEU A 108 7.46 -9.92 2.82
CA LEU A 108 7.08 -9.11 1.65
C LEU A 108 6.21 -7.92 2.05
N ARG A 109 5.27 -8.11 2.99
CA ARG A 109 4.42 -7.03 3.52
C ARG A 109 5.23 -5.90 4.15
N LEU A 110 6.28 -6.22 4.93
CA LEU A 110 7.17 -5.22 5.51
C LEU A 110 7.82 -4.35 4.42
N HIS A 111 8.31 -4.96 3.34
CA HIS A 111 8.91 -4.25 2.21
C HIS A 111 7.89 -3.43 1.41
N ILE A 112 6.69 -3.96 1.16
CA ILE A 112 5.59 -3.22 0.51
C ILE A 112 5.25 -1.95 1.31
N GLN A 113 5.17 -2.06 2.65
CA GLN A 113 4.89 -0.94 3.53
C GLN A 113 6.00 0.12 3.51
N TYR A 114 7.26 -0.32 3.52
CA TYR A 114 8.41 0.57 3.43
C TYR A 114 8.36 1.42 2.15
N TRP A 115 8.19 0.78 0.99
CA TRP A 115 8.10 1.49 -0.27
C TRP A 115 6.86 2.39 -0.36
N ALA A 116 5.73 1.97 0.19
CA ALA A 116 4.52 2.80 0.28
C ALA A 116 4.77 4.09 1.05
N LEU A 117 5.42 3.98 2.21
CA LEU A 117 5.72 5.12 3.06
C LEU A 117 6.66 6.09 2.35
N LEU A 118 7.68 5.58 1.64
CA LEU A 118 8.57 6.43 0.84
C LEU A 118 7.82 7.18 -0.27
N MET A 119 6.89 6.50 -0.96
CA MET A 119 6.03 7.17 -1.94
C MET A 119 5.21 8.30 -1.31
N ASP A 120 4.61 8.06 -0.14
CA ASP A 120 3.81 9.08 0.55
C ASP A 120 4.64 10.24 1.08
N LEU A 121 5.86 9.96 1.55
CA LEU A 121 6.79 10.95 2.08
C LEU A 121 7.30 11.91 0.99
N PHE A 122 7.56 11.39 -0.22
CA PHE A 122 8.16 12.18 -1.31
C PHE A 122 7.17 12.67 -2.36
N ARG A 123 5.95 12.15 -2.42
CA ARG A 123 4.91 12.64 -3.34
C ARG A 123 4.72 14.18 -3.30
N PRO A 124 4.69 14.87 -2.14
CA PRO A 124 4.52 16.32 -2.10
C PRO A 124 5.63 17.12 -2.79
N PHE A 125 6.78 16.49 -3.05
CA PHE A 125 7.97 17.10 -3.65
C PHE A 125 8.22 16.57 -5.07
N ALA A 126 7.24 15.94 -5.70
CA ALA A 126 7.33 15.55 -7.11
C ALA A 126 7.61 16.81 -7.97
N GLY A 127 8.70 16.79 -8.75
CA GLY A 127 9.15 17.92 -9.57
C GLY A 127 10.16 18.85 -8.87
N TRP A 128 10.56 18.55 -7.64
CA TRP A 128 11.75 19.16 -7.04
C TRP A 128 12.98 18.40 -7.52
N ASP A 129 13.58 18.85 -8.62
CA ASP A 129 14.69 18.15 -9.29
C ASP A 129 16.08 18.67 -8.86
N ASP A 130 16.16 19.38 -7.74
CA ASP A 130 17.44 19.78 -7.14
C ASP A 130 17.90 18.71 -6.14
N PRO A 131 19.05 18.04 -6.36
CA PRO A 131 19.60 17.12 -5.38
C PRO A 131 19.95 17.88 -4.11
N THR A 132 19.26 17.56 -3.02
CA THR A 132 19.67 18.08 -1.71
C THR A 132 21.05 17.50 -1.40
N LYS A 133 22.01 18.30 -0.90
CA LYS A 133 23.38 17.83 -0.57
C LYS A 133 23.47 16.60 0.36
N VAL A 134 22.35 16.20 0.97
CA VAL A 134 22.22 15.09 1.92
C VAL A 134 21.70 13.82 1.25
N LEU A 135 20.95 13.95 0.15
CA LEU A 135 20.42 12.85 -0.63
C LEU A 135 21.21 12.82 -1.92
N ASP A 136 22.03 11.79 -2.16
CA ASP A 136 22.70 11.58 -3.45
C ASP A 136 21.71 11.34 -4.62
N GLN A 137 20.40 11.58 -4.39
CA GLN A 137 19.27 11.40 -5.29
C GLN A 137 18.28 12.57 -5.14
N THR A 138 17.57 12.89 -6.21
CA THR A 138 16.45 13.86 -6.18
C THR A 138 15.20 13.25 -5.54
N PRO A 139 14.31 14.08 -4.96
CA PRO A 139 12.96 13.65 -4.54
C PRO A 139 12.19 12.87 -5.60
N SER A 140 12.28 13.31 -6.87
CA SER A 140 11.66 12.65 -8.02
C SER A 140 12.22 11.24 -8.26
N GLU A 141 13.54 11.06 -8.14
CA GLU A 141 14.20 9.75 -8.25
C GLU A 141 13.79 8.81 -7.11
N ILE A 142 13.79 9.29 -5.87
CA ILE A 142 13.36 8.49 -4.71
C ILE A 142 11.92 8.02 -4.87
N LEU A 143 11.02 8.91 -5.33
CA LEU A 143 9.62 8.58 -5.59
C LEU A 143 9.47 7.53 -6.71
N ALA A 144 10.25 7.67 -7.79
CA ALA A 144 10.24 6.71 -8.90
C ALA A 144 10.77 5.33 -8.48
N ASP A 145 11.86 5.30 -7.72
CA ASP A 145 12.43 4.07 -7.15
C ASP A 145 11.45 3.41 -6.19
N ALA A 146 10.81 4.17 -5.31
CA ALA A 146 9.84 3.65 -4.36
C ALA A 146 8.62 3.04 -5.08
N ARG A 147 8.11 3.70 -6.12
CA ARG A 147 7.02 3.18 -6.96
C ARG A 147 7.42 1.85 -7.61
N ARG A 148 8.56 1.83 -8.31
CA ARG A 148 9.05 0.64 -9.02
C ARG A 148 9.24 -0.54 -8.08
N ASN A 149 9.86 -0.31 -6.93
CA ASN A 149 10.11 -1.37 -5.95
C ASN A 149 8.82 -1.84 -5.26
N GLN A 150 7.87 -0.96 -4.97
CA GLN A 150 6.56 -1.38 -4.44
C GLN A 150 5.85 -2.31 -5.43
N GLU A 151 5.79 -1.92 -6.70
CA GLU A 151 5.18 -2.74 -7.74
C GLU A 151 5.87 -4.10 -7.85
N LEU A 152 7.21 -4.11 -7.88
CA LEU A 152 7.99 -5.34 -7.96
C LEU A 152 7.69 -6.29 -6.80
N VAL A 153 7.65 -5.78 -5.56
CA VAL A 153 7.36 -6.64 -4.40
C VAL A 153 5.91 -7.13 -4.41
N LEU A 154 4.95 -6.32 -4.88
CA LEU A 154 3.56 -6.77 -5.10
C LEU A 154 3.46 -7.86 -6.16
N ARG A 155 4.18 -7.74 -7.27
CA ARG A 155 4.28 -8.80 -8.31
C ARG A 155 4.88 -10.08 -7.74
N ILE A 156 5.96 -9.99 -6.95
CA ILE A 156 6.57 -11.14 -6.26
C ILE A 156 5.58 -11.78 -5.29
N TYR A 157 4.85 -10.97 -4.52
CA TYR A 157 3.81 -11.46 -3.61
C TYR A 157 2.76 -12.27 -4.38
N TYR A 158 2.20 -11.69 -5.45
CA TYR A 158 1.21 -12.36 -6.30
C TYR A 158 1.76 -13.69 -6.85
N LEU A 159 2.96 -13.69 -7.42
CA LEU A 159 3.57 -14.88 -8.01
C LEU A 159 3.82 -16.02 -7.01
N ARG A 160 4.07 -15.70 -5.74
CA ARG A 160 4.40 -16.70 -4.71
C ARG A 160 3.19 -17.17 -3.92
N HIS A 161 2.25 -16.27 -3.64
CA HIS A 161 1.18 -16.50 -2.66
C HIS A 161 -0.23 -16.39 -3.26
N GLY A 162 -0.34 -15.94 -4.51
CA GLY A 162 -1.63 -15.65 -5.12
C GLY A 162 -2.37 -14.52 -4.38
N THR A 163 -3.66 -14.40 -4.67
CA THR A 163 -4.56 -13.40 -4.06
C THR A 163 -5.96 -13.94 -3.78
N GLU A 164 -6.13 -15.25 -3.85
CA GLU A 164 -7.40 -15.95 -3.66
C GLU A 164 -7.81 -15.96 -2.18
N THR A 165 -6.84 -15.98 -1.27
CA THR A 165 -7.09 -15.83 0.16
C THR A 165 -7.34 -14.37 0.51
N HIS A 166 -8.43 -14.09 1.22
CA HIS A 166 -8.74 -12.74 1.64
C HIS A 166 -7.63 -12.12 2.51
N ASP A 167 -7.19 -10.93 2.10
CA ASP A 167 -6.20 -10.12 2.79
C ASP A 167 -6.61 -8.64 2.67
N SER A 168 -7.25 -8.13 3.73
CA SER A 168 -7.70 -6.74 3.81
C SER A 168 -6.55 -5.74 3.78
N TRP A 169 -5.36 -6.14 4.27
CA TRP A 169 -4.16 -5.29 4.25
C TRP A 169 -3.62 -5.16 2.82
N LEU A 170 -3.46 -6.29 2.12
CA LEU A 170 -3.02 -6.29 0.72
C LEU A 170 -3.97 -5.52 -0.18
N SER A 171 -5.29 -5.63 0.07
CA SER A 171 -6.31 -4.90 -0.66
C SER A 171 -5.97 -3.40 -0.71
N MET A 172 -5.56 -2.77 0.40
CA MET A 172 -5.20 -1.34 0.42
C MET A 172 -4.14 -0.96 -0.63
N PHE A 173 -3.11 -1.80 -0.82
CA PHE A 173 -2.05 -1.55 -1.80
C PHE A 173 -2.51 -1.86 -3.23
N LEU A 174 -3.34 -2.88 -3.42
CA LEU A 174 -3.92 -3.21 -4.73
C LEU A 174 -4.83 -2.10 -5.25
N LEU A 175 -5.63 -1.49 -4.36
CA LEU A 175 -6.44 -0.31 -4.69
C LEU A 175 -5.56 0.81 -5.25
N ARG A 176 -4.46 1.15 -4.55
CA ARG A 176 -3.51 2.20 -4.98
C ARG A 176 -2.83 1.84 -6.30
N LEU A 177 -2.35 0.59 -6.43
CA LEU A 177 -1.67 0.10 -7.62
C LEU A 177 -2.59 0.18 -8.85
N GLY A 178 -3.83 -0.29 -8.74
CA GLY A 178 -4.79 -0.29 -9.84
C GLY A 178 -5.09 1.11 -10.37
N PHE A 179 -5.26 2.10 -9.48
CA PHE A 179 -5.48 3.47 -9.93
C PHE A 179 -4.23 4.12 -10.56
N LEU A 180 -3.03 3.88 -10.02
CA LEU A 180 -1.80 4.41 -10.60
C LEU A 180 -1.56 3.81 -12.00
N ALA A 181 -1.75 2.48 -12.14
CA ALA A 181 -1.61 1.81 -13.43
C ALA A 181 -2.67 2.28 -14.45
N LEU A 182 -3.92 2.53 -14.01
CA LEU A 182 -4.96 3.11 -14.87
C LEU A 182 -4.53 4.47 -15.43
N GLN A 183 -3.95 5.34 -14.60
CA GLN A 183 -3.45 6.65 -15.04
C GLN A 183 -2.32 6.50 -16.06
N GLU A 184 -1.39 5.58 -15.83
CA GLU A 184 -0.26 5.34 -16.74
C GLU A 184 -0.72 4.80 -18.11
N VAL A 185 -1.66 3.86 -18.13
CA VAL A 185 -2.27 3.34 -19.38
C VAL A 185 -3.06 4.44 -20.11
N ALA A 186 -3.68 5.36 -19.37
CA ALA A 186 -4.38 6.49 -19.95
C ALA A 186 -3.41 7.48 -20.63
N ILE A 187 -2.23 7.72 -20.06
CA ILE A 187 -1.21 8.63 -20.59
C ILE A 187 -0.43 7.99 -21.75
N SER A 188 -0.06 6.71 -21.62
CA SER A 188 0.75 5.99 -22.61
C SER A 188 0.00 4.74 -23.08
N SER A 189 -0.72 4.87 -24.21
CA SER A 189 -1.59 3.81 -24.74
C SER A 189 -0.86 2.53 -25.14
N ASP A 190 0.44 2.61 -25.35
CA ASP A 190 1.27 1.51 -25.87
C ASP A 190 2.21 0.94 -24.80
N ASN A 191 2.01 1.29 -23.53
CA ASN A 191 2.81 0.75 -22.43
C ASN A 191 2.23 -0.58 -21.91
N ASP A 192 2.65 -1.68 -22.55
CA ASP A 192 2.27 -3.04 -22.17
C ASP A 192 2.58 -3.37 -20.70
N ASP A 193 3.64 -2.79 -20.13
CA ASP A 193 4.02 -3.04 -18.73
C ASP A 193 2.99 -2.45 -17.76
N SER A 194 2.53 -1.21 -17.99
CA SER A 194 1.48 -0.58 -17.17
C SER A 194 0.14 -1.29 -17.33
N LEU A 195 -0.19 -1.78 -18.53
CA LEU A 195 -1.39 -2.60 -18.75
C LEU A 195 -1.30 -3.93 -17.99
N ALA A 196 -0.14 -4.60 -17.99
CA ALA A 196 0.08 -5.81 -17.22
C ALA A 196 -0.05 -5.55 -15.70
N THR A 197 0.47 -4.43 -15.20
CA THR A 197 0.28 -4.00 -13.81
C THR A 197 -1.18 -3.78 -13.48
N LEU A 198 -1.92 -3.10 -14.37
CA LEU A 198 -3.34 -2.85 -14.21
C LEU A 198 -4.13 -4.16 -14.15
N ILE A 199 -3.89 -5.08 -15.09
CA ILE A 199 -4.54 -6.39 -15.12
C ILE A 199 -4.25 -7.16 -13.83
N LEU A 200 -2.99 -7.22 -13.38
CA LEU A 200 -2.62 -7.89 -12.13
C LEU A 200 -3.38 -7.30 -10.93
N ALA A 201 -3.45 -5.97 -10.84
CA ALA A 201 -4.18 -5.30 -9.77
C ALA A 201 -5.68 -5.65 -9.82
N LEU A 202 -6.30 -5.63 -11.00
CA LEU A 202 -7.72 -5.92 -11.17
C LEU A 202 -8.06 -7.40 -10.91
N THR A 203 -7.25 -8.33 -11.39
CA THR A 203 -7.42 -9.77 -11.08
C THR A 203 -7.30 -10.00 -9.57
N SER A 204 -6.36 -9.32 -8.93
CA SER A 204 -6.20 -9.39 -7.48
C SER A 204 -7.41 -8.79 -6.74
N LEU A 205 -7.94 -7.66 -7.20
CA LEU A 205 -9.15 -7.04 -6.65
C LEU A 205 -10.41 -7.88 -6.90
N ASP A 206 -10.52 -8.59 -8.02
CA ASP A 206 -11.59 -9.53 -8.33
C ASP A 206 -11.61 -10.69 -7.32
N ASN A 207 -10.43 -11.26 -7.04
CA ASN A 207 -10.30 -12.29 -6.01
C ASN A 207 -10.66 -11.77 -4.61
N GLN A 208 -10.14 -10.60 -4.22
CA GLN A 208 -10.46 -9.99 -2.92
C GLN A 208 -11.94 -9.56 -2.82
N GLY A 209 -12.54 -9.13 -3.94
CA GLY A 209 -13.92 -8.66 -4.03
C GLY A 209 -14.97 -9.72 -3.68
N LYS A 210 -14.61 -11.01 -3.78
CA LYS A 210 -15.45 -12.14 -3.36
C LYS A 210 -15.72 -12.13 -1.84
N CYS A 211 -14.82 -11.57 -1.06
CA CYS A 211 -14.91 -11.51 0.41
C CYS A 211 -14.94 -10.08 0.97
N TYR A 212 -14.48 -9.09 0.21
CA TYR A 212 -14.29 -7.71 0.68
C TYR A 212 -14.89 -6.69 -0.28
N PHE A 213 -15.98 -6.08 0.17
CA PHE A 213 -16.77 -5.16 -0.64
C PHE A 213 -15.96 -3.99 -1.21
N LYS A 214 -15.03 -3.40 -0.45
CA LYS A 214 -14.23 -2.27 -0.93
C LYS A 214 -13.34 -2.65 -2.12
N ALA A 215 -12.82 -3.89 -2.15
CA ALA A 215 -12.06 -4.37 -3.30
C ALA A 215 -12.95 -4.51 -4.55
N GLU A 216 -14.15 -5.07 -4.40
CA GLU A 216 -15.14 -5.16 -5.49
C GLU A 216 -15.54 -3.77 -6.00
N PHE A 217 -15.81 -2.83 -5.09
CA PHE A 217 -16.16 -1.46 -5.44
C PHE A 217 -15.06 -0.77 -6.24
N THR A 218 -13.82 -0.88 -5.78
CA THR A 218 -12.68 -0.29 -6.48
C THR A 218 -12.45 -0.94 -7.83
N LEU A 219 -12.55 -2.27 -7.93
CA LEU A 219 -12.50 -2.99 -9.20
C LEU A 219 -13.47 -2.41 -10.23
N ARG A 220 -14.75 -2.35 -9.88
CA ARG A 220 -15.81 -1.81 -10.77
C ARG A 220 -15.55 -0.35 -11.12
N THR A 221 -15.07 0.44 -10.16
CA THR A 221 -14.75 1.87 -10.36
C THR A 221 -13.61 2.06 -11.36
N ILE A 222 -12.59 1.20 -11.32
CA ILE A 222 -11.49 1.23 -12.29
C ILE A 222 -11.99 0.76 -13.66
N CYS A 223 -12.74 -0.36 -13.72
CA CYS A 223 -13.30 -0.88 -14.96
C CYS A 223 -14.18 0.14 -15.70
N ALA A 224 -14.99 0.93 -14.97
CA ALA A 224 -15.82 1.98 -15.55
C ALA A 224 -15.02 3.13 -16.20
N GLN A 225 -13.74 3.27 -15.87
CA GLN A 225 -12.85 4.30 -16.41
C GLN A 225 -11.87 3.76 -17.48
N MET A 226 -11.85 2.44 -17.70
CA MET A 226 -10.98 1.82 -18.70
C MET A 226 -11.49 2.05 -20.12
N ARG A 227 -10.57 2.05 -21.09
CA ARG A 227 -10.94 1.97 -22.51
C ARG A 227 -11.58 0.61 -22.77
N SER A 228 -12.52 0.53 -23.72
CA SER A 228 -13.20 -0.73 -24.04
C SER A 228 -12.22 -1.86 -24.40
N ARG A 229 -11.15 -1.57 -25.14
CA ARG A 229 -10.10 -2.56 -25.48
C ARG A 229 -9.44 -3.18 -24.25
N ASP A 230 -9.05 -2.34 -23.30
CA ASP A 230 -8.33 -2.76 -22.09
C ASP A 230 -9.27 -3.55 -21.16
N LEU A 231 -10.55 -3.11 -21.09
CA LEU A 231 -11.59 -3.79 -20.33
C LEU A 231 -11.89 -5.19 -20.91
N GLU A 232 -12.04 -5.32 -22.22
CA GLU A 232 -12.24 -6.62 -22.89
C GLU A 232 -11.04 -7.56 -22.68
N THR A 233 -9.84 -7.01 -22.56
CA THR A 233 -8.65 -7.80 -22.19
C THR A 233 -8.77 -8.31 -20.76
N PHE A 234 -9.13 -7.43 -19.81
CA PHE A 234 -9.30 -7.82 -18.41
C PHE A 234 -10.43 -8.84 -18.20
N LYS A 235 -11.56 -8.70 -18.91
CA LYS A 235 -12.71 -9.64 -18.80
C LYS A 235 -12.34 -11.10 -19.08
N GLN A 236 -11.26 -11.36 -19.81
CA GLN A 236 -10.74 -12.72 -20.03
C GLN A 236 -10.25 -13.40 -18.74
N PHE A 237 -9.93 -12.60 -17.71
CA PHE A 237 -9.42 -13.05 -16.42
C PHE A 237 -10.41 -12.85 -15.27
N ALA A 238 -11.48 -12.09 -15.47
CA ALA A 238 -12.40 -11.67 -14.42
C ALA A 238 -13.37 -12.79 -14.01
N THR A 239 -13.67 -12.87 -12.71
CA THR A 239 -14.74 -13.75 -12.21
C THR A 239 -16.09 -13.05 -12.31
N PHE A 240 -16.16 -11.75 -11.99
CA PHE A 240 -17.37 -10.96 -12.13
C PHE A 240 -17.71 -10.75 -13.62
N GLN A 241 -18.87 -11.25 -14.04
CA GLN A 241 -19.34 -11.17 -15.44
C GLN A 241 -20.10 -9.87 -15.75
N ASP A 242 -20.46 -9.11 -14.71
CA ASP A 242 -21.33 -7.93 -14.76
C ASP A 242 -20.57 -6.63 -14.48
N LEU A 243 -19.25 -6.62 -14.70
CA LEU A 243 -18.37 -5.50 -14.36
C LEU A 243 -18.72 -4.20 -15.08
N ASP A 244 -19.32 -4.30 -16.26
CA ASP A 244 -19.73 -3.19 -17.12
C ASP A 244 -21.25 -2.98 -17.16
N VAL A 245 -22.02 -3.73 -16.37
CA VAL A 245 -23.49 -3.61 -16.31
C VAL A 245 -23.86 -2.47 -15.36
N PRO A 246 -24.40 -1.33 -15.84
CA PRO A 246 -24.66 -0.16 -15.00
C PRO A 246 -25.63 -0.47 -13.85
N GLN A 247 -26.62 -1.33 -14.09
CA GLN A 247 -27.61 -1.74 -13.08
C GLN A 247 -27.00 -2.56 -11.94
N ALA A 248 -25.97 -3.38 -12.22
CA ALA A 248 -25.27 -4.13 -11.20
C ALA A 248 -24.48 -3.19 -10.27
N ILE A 249 -23.83 -2.17 -10.85
CA ILE A 249 -23.13 -1.12 -10.12
C ILE A 249 -24.11 -0.34 -9.23
N GLU A 250 -25.25 0.11 -9.77
CA GLU A 250 -26.27 0.85 -9.02
C GLU A 250 -26.89 0.03 -7.88
N SER A 251 -27.26 -1.23 -8.15
CA SER A 251 -27.82 -2.14 -7.13
C SER A 251 -26.86 -2.33 -5.97
N ARG A 252 -25.57 -2.51 -6.27
CA ARG A 252 -24.53 -2.71 -5.26
C ARG A 252 -24.28 -1.44 -4.46
N ILE A 253 -24.25 -0.27 -5.09
CA ILE A 253 -24.18 1.03 -4.39
C ILE A 253 -25.37 1.21 -3.44
N GLY A 254 -26.57 0.82 -3.88
CA GLY A 254 -27.78 0.81 -3.04
C GLY A 254 -27.63 -0.08 -1.80
N PHE A 255 -27.04 -1.27 -1.95
CA PHE A 255 -26.78 -2.20 -0.85
C PHE A 255 -25.80 -1.64 0.20
N ILE A 256 -24.74 -0.93 -0.22
CA ILE A 256 -23.78 -0.30 0.72
C ILE A 256 -24.49 0.76 1.55
N LYS A 257 -25.26 1.63 0.88
CA LYS A 257 -25.96 2.75 1.52
C LYS A 257 -26.96 2.28 2.57
N SER A 258 -27.51 1.06 2.43
CA SER A 258 -28.44 0.48 3.40
C SER A 258 -27.75 -0.24 4.56
N TYR A 259 -26.62 -0.92 4.34
CA TYR A 259 -25.91 -1.68 5.38
C TYR A 259 -24.84 -0.88 6.15
N TRP A 260 -24.32 0.21 5.57
CA TRP A 260 -23.32 1.07 6.20
C TRP A 260 -23.84 2.51 6.33
N PRO A 261 -24.69 2.80 7.34
CA PRO A 261 -25.29 4.12 7.55
C PRO A 261 -24.31 5.13 8.16
N VAL A 262 -23.06 4.74 8.42
CA VAL A 262 -22.00 5.74 8.65
C VAL A 262 -21.87 6.48 7.35
N ASN A 263 -22.39 7.70 7.36
CA ASN A 263 -22.27 8.73 6.35
C ASN A 263 -20.87 8.72 5.70
N MET A 264 -20.69 7.90 4.67
CA MET A 264 -19.89 8.24 3.50
C MET A 264 -20.69 9.28 2.71
N ASP A 265 -21.13 10.34 3.42
CA ASP A 265 -21.85 11.49 2.90
C ASP A 265 -20.79 12.35 2.22
N PHE A 266 -20.30 11.89 1.07
CA PHE A 266 -19.66 12.76 0.09
C PHE A 266 -20.66 13.85 -0.38
N THR A 267 -21.94 13.72 -0.01
CA THR A 267 -23.07 14.52 -0.47
C THR A 267 -23.33 15.82 0.28
N ARG A 268 -22.50 16.22 1.27
CA ARG A 268 -22.61 17.56 1.89
C ARG A 268 -21.51 18.56 1.52
N GLN A 269 -20.50 18.14 0.77
CA GLN A 269 -19.57 19.04 0.08
C GLN A 269 -19.39 18.56 -1.37
N GLU A 270 -20.27 19.09 -2.22
CA GLU A 270 -20.23 19.05 -3.68
C GLU A 270 -20.32 17.65 -4.31
N ARG A 271 -21.04 17.52 -5.42
CA ARG A 271 -21.13 16.27 -6.17
C ARG A 271 -19.76 15.95 -6.76
N LYS A 272 -18.91 15.27 -5.99
CA LYS A 272 -17.60 14.86 -6.45
C LYS A 272 -17.75 13.79 -7.52
N THR A 273 -17.19 14.03 -8.70
CA THR A 273 -17.15 13.02 -9.76
C THR A 273 -16.38 11.79 -9.29
N ILE A 274 -16.60 10.62 -9.90
CA ILE A 274 -15.84 9.39 -9.57
C ILE A 274 -14.32 9.63 -9.64
N ARG A 275 -13.88 10.55 -10.51
CA ARG A 275 -12.49 11.05 -10.59
C ARG A 275 -12.03 11.75 -9.31
N GLU A 276 -12.88 12.56 -8.70
CA GLU A 276 -12.58 13.27 -7.45
C GLU A 276 -12.58 12.33 -6.23
N VAL A 277 -13.44 11.31 -6.23
CA VAL A 277 -13.41 10.24 -5.21
C VAL A 277 -12.15 9.39 -5.35
N ALA A 278 -11.71 9.11 -6.58
CA ALA A 278 -10.42 8.47 -6.85
C ALA A 278 -9.27 9.37 -6.39
N ALA A 279 -9.29 10.66 -6.71
CA ALA A 279 -8.32 11.67 -6.27
C ALA A 279 -8.18 11.71 -4.73
N GLU A 280 -9.29 11.70 -3.99
CA GLU A 280 -9.27 11.64 -2.52
C GLU A 280 -8.76 10.30 -1.98
N ALA A 281 -9.20 9.18 -2.55
CA ALA A 281 -8.76 7.84 -2.14
C ALA A 281 -7.27 7.60 -2.43
N ILE A 282 -6.71 8.29 -3.43
CA ILE A 282 -5.32 8.20 -3.87
C ILE A 282 -4.46 9.32 -3.26
N GLY A 283 -5.03 10.36 -2.65
CA GLY A 283 -4.30 11.55 -2.19
C GLY A 283 -3.66 12.37 -3.32
N MET A 284 -4.31 12.44 -4.48
CA MET A 284 -3.88 13.17 -5.68
C MET A 284 -4.95 14.19 -6.08
N ASN A 285 -4.69 15.48 -5.93
CA ASN A 285 -5.44 16.49 -6.68
C ASN A 285 -5.04 16.34 -8.16
N LEU A 286 -5.95 15.82 -8.99
CA LEU A 286 -5.85 15.92 -10.45
C LEU A 286 -6.15 17.37 -10.81
N MET A 287 -5.14 18.24 -10.74
CA MET A 287 -5.20 19.57 -11.33
C MET A 287 -5.02 19.41 -12.83
N ASP A 288 -6.08 19.69 -13.60
CA ASP A 288 -5.93 19.97 -15.02
C ASP A 288 -5.22 21.33 -15.15
N ASN A 289 -4.10 21.35 -15.88
CA ASN A 289 -3.50 22.57 -16.40
C ASN A 289 -4.37 23.06 -17.55
N GLU A 290 -5.04 24.20 -17.36
CA GLU A 290 -5.22 25.20 -18.43
C GLU A 290 -4.23 26.35 -18.21
#